data_AF-A0A1Q3N7J4-F1
#
_entry.id   AF-A0A1Q3N7J4-F1
#
_cell.length_a   1.000
_cell.length_b   1.000
_cell.length_c   1.000
_cell.angle_alpha   90.00
_cell.angle_beta   90.00
_cell.angle_gamma   90.00
#
_symmetry.space_group_name_H-M   'P 1'
#
loop_
_entity.id
_entity.type
_entity.pdbx_description
1 polymer ?
#
loop_
_entity_poly.entity_id
_entity_poly.type
_entity_poly.pdbx_seq_one_letter_code
_entity_poly.pdbx_strand_id
1 'polypeptide(L)'
;MISLYKKYTYILSLVSLSVITSSCRTTPEKKHEISHQSQTQKASSNPAKLKNDDGFLITSLPYSSNAHLNCILSAQRMNCGSINLIDSVGLIKVYKFMNPSYGDSVVFPQTKDGVLLIASPSSSKSGNPEINLTTVNRFGLVKSITLDASQNIVINQKYEVLYKEYGKDLKLKLNDQGEFVQ
;
A
#
# COMPACT_ATOMS: atom_id res chain seq x y z
N MET A 1 33.56 25.03 29.36
CA MET A 1 34.26 24.94 28.05
C MET A 1 33.19 24.70 26.99
N ILE A 2 32.87 25.74 26.22
CA ILE A 2 31.84 25.73 25.18
C ILE A 2 32.55 25.32 23.87
N SER A 3 32.14 24.21 23.27
CA SER A 3 32.69 23.77 21.97
C SER A 3 31.65 23.93 20.87
N LEU A 4 32.11 24.59 19.81
CA LEU A 4 31.35 25.22 18.74
C LEU A 4 30.71 24.22 17.77
N TYR A 5 29.45 24.49 17.45
CA TYR A 5 28.73 24.01 16.27
C TYR A 5 29.51 24.29 14.97
N LYS A 6 29.66 23.29 14.09
CA LYS A 6 29.95 23.50 12.66
C LYS A 6 28.70 23.19 11.84
N LYS A 7 28.05 24.23 11.35
CA LYS A 7 27.04 24.18 10.27
C LYS A 7 27.78 24.18 8.92
N TYR A 8 27.56 23.17 8.09
CA TYR A 8 27.95 23.22 6.68
C TYR A 8 26.73 23.62 5.85
N THR A 9 26.80 24.82 5.29
CA THR A 9 25.85 25.37 4.31
C THR A 9 26.31 24.95 2.92
N TYR A 10 25.48 24.19 2.19
CA TYR A 10 25.72 23.85 0.79
C TYR A 10 24.88 24.78 -0.09
N ILE A 11 25.53 25.64 -0.87
CA ILE A 11 24.88 26.57 -1.80
C ILE A 11 24.64 25.82 -3.12
N LEU A 12 23.37 25.65 -3.51
CA LEU A 12 22.98 25.25 -4.86
C LEU A 12 23.14 26.43 -5.81
N SER A 13 23.93 26.28 -6.87
CA SER A 13 23.95 27.19 -8.01
C SER A 13 23.05 26.66 -9.12
N LEU A 14 22.04 27.46 -9.47
CA LEU A 14 21.15 27.28 -10.62
C LEU A 14 21.86 27.81 -11.88
N VAL A 15 21.97 26.97 -12.92
CA VAL A 15 22.36 27.41 -14.26
C VAL A 15 21.11 27.36 -15.14
N SER A 16 20.51 28.52 -15.36
CA SER A 16 19.46 28.74 -16.35
C SER A 16 20.10 29.04 -17.71
N LEU A 17 19.97 28.10 -18.66
CA LEU A 17 20.39 28.29 -20.05
C LEU A 17 19.17 28.74 -20.88
N SER A 18 19.06 30.04 -21.11
CA SER A 18 18.12 30.63 -22.06
C SER A 18 18.71 30.61 -23.47
N VAL A 19 18.12 29.82 -24.36
CA VAL A 19 18.43 29.83 -25.80
C VAL A 19 17.53 30.86 -26.48
N ILE A 20 18.16 31.91 -27.02
CA ILE A 20 17.55 32.85 -27.97
C ILE A 20 18.02 32.41 -29.35
N THR A 21 17.09 32.08 -30.25
CA THR A 21 17.34 32.16 -31.69
C THR A 21 16.17 32.88 -32.38
N SER A 22 16.48 34.10 -32.84
CA SER A 22 15.78 34.85 -33.89
C SER A 22 16.04 34.17 -35.26
N SER A 23 15.36 34.39 -36.39
CA SER A 23 14.38 35.36 -36.89
C SER A 23 13.90 34.89 -38.27
N CYS A 24 12.65 35.23 -38.64
CA CYS A 24 12.12 35.54 -40.00
C CYS A 24 12.12 34.43 -41.10
N ARG A 25 11.10 34.27 -41.97
CA ARG A 25 10.23 35.26 -42.64
C ARG A 25 8.97 34.61 -43.26
N THR A 26 7.88 35.40 -43.30
CA THR A 26 6.78 35.49 -44.30
C THR A 26 6.00 34.24 -44.78
N THR A 27 4.72 34.17 -44.38
CA THR A 27 3.56 33.64 -45.12
C THR A 27 3.13 34.61 -46.25
N PRO A 28 2.42 34.19 -47.33
CA PRO A 28 1.00 33.81 -47.18
C PRO A 28 0.42 32.75 -48.18
N GLU A 29 -0.78 32.28 -47.82
CA GLU A 29 -1.89 31.76 -48.65
C GLU A 29 -2.07 30.24 -48.95
N LYS A 30 -3.11 29.71 -48.27
CA LYS A 30 -4.19 28.79 -48.69
C LYS A 30 -3.84 27.50 -49.46
N LYS A 31 -4.10 26.36 -48.80
CA LYS A 31 -5.15 25.39 -49.22
C LYS A 31 -5.51 24.46 -48.07
N HIS A 32 -6.81 24.21 -47.91
CA HIS A 32 -7.42 23.28 -46.97
C HIS A 32 -7.06 21.85 -47.39
N GLU A 33 -6.33 21.11 -46.56
CA GLU A 33 -6.27 19.65 -46.67
C GLU A 33 -6.05 19.03 -45.28
N ILE A 34 -6.90 18.06 -44.97
CA ILE A 34 -7.07 17.41 -43.68
C ILE A 34 -5.85 16.53 -43.40
N SER A 35 -5.20 16.70 -42.26
CA SER A 35 -4.29 15.69 -41.73
C SER A 35 -4.53 15.49 -40.24
N HIS A 36 -4.92 14.25 -39.92
CA HIS A 36 -5.13 13.72 -38.60
C HIS A 36 -3.83 13.82 -37.79
N GLN A 37 -3.79 14.72 -36.82
CA GLN A 37 -2.91 14.58 -35.67
C GLN A 37 -3.77 14.53 -34.42
N SER A 38 -4.33 13.35 -34.20
CA SER A 38 -4.73 12.90 -32.87
C SER A 38 -3.48 13.00 -31.99
N GLN A 39 -3.31 14.13 -31.29
CA GLN A 39 -2.52 14.16 -30.08
C GLN A 39 -3.23 13.24 -29.08
N THR A 40 -2.96 11.94 -29.18
CA THR A 40 -3.02 11.06 -28.02
C THR A 40 -1.99 11.59 -27.05
N GLN A 41 -2.41 12.56 -26.24
CA GLN A 41 -1.92 12.70 -24.89
C GLN A 41 -2.09 11.32 -24.27
N LYS A 42 -1.00 10.56 -24.25
CA LYS A 42 -0.89 9.34 -23.47
C LYS A 42 -0.94 9.81 -22.04
N ALA A 43 -2.16 10.03 -21.53
CA ALA A 43 -2.41 10.12 -20.12
C ALA A 43 -1.78 8.85 -19.55
N SER A 44 -0.67 9.02 -18.84
CA SER A 44 -0.17 8.01 -17.93
C SER A 44 -1.22 7.89 -16.84
N SER A 45 -2.34 7.24 -17.15
CA SER A 45 -3.30 6.83 -16.15
C SER A 45 -2.63 5.68 -15.45
N ASN A 46 -1.82 5.99 -14.44
CA ASN A 46 -1.66 5.03 -13.36
C ASN A 46 -3.09 4.65 -12.95
N PRO A 47 -3.47 3.36 -13.06
CA PRO A 47 -4.83 2.96 -12.73
C PRO A 47 -5.11 3.46 -11.32
N ALA A 48 -6.19 4.21 -11.18
CA ALA A 48 -6.58 4.78 -9.90
C ALA A 48 -6.67 3.62 -8.89
N LYS A 49 -5.91 3.70 -7.79
CA LYS A 49 -5.92 2.67 -6.76
C LYS A 49 -7.34 2.57 -6.20
N LEU A 50 -7.88 1.35 -6.16
CA LEU A 50 -9.24 1.08 -5.69
C LEU A 50 -9.35 1.34 -4.18
N LYS A 51 -10.50 1.87 -3.76
CA LYS A 51 -10.86 2.08 -2.36
C LYS A 51 -12.04 1.21 -1.98
N ASN A 52 -12.14 0.84 -0.70
CA ASN A 52 -13.36 0.25 -0.14
C ASN A 52 -14.40 1.34 0.18
N ASP A 53 -15.58 0.93 0.64
CA ASP A 53 -16.70 1.84 0.97
C ASP A 53 -16.36 2.83 2.10
N ASP A 54 -15.41 2.48 2.95
CA ASP A 54 -14.89 3.35 4.03
C ASP A 54 -13.78 4.32 3.57
N GLY A 55 -13.42 4.28 2.28
CA GLY A 55 -12.45 5.19 1.67
C GLY A 55 -10.98 4.77 1.81
N PHE A 56 -10.69 3.57 2.33
CA PHE A 56 -9.34 3.02 2.44
C PHE A 56 -8.88 2.38 1.13
N LEU A 57 -7.61 2.62 0.77
CA LEU A 57 -6.99 1.96 -0.38
C LEU A 57 -6.87 0.45 -0.15
N ILE A 58 -7.29 -0.33 -1.13
CA ILE A 58 -7.31 -1.80 -1.05
C ILE A 58 -5.95 -2.35 -1.52
N THR A 59 -5.35 -3.24 -0.73
CA THR A 59 -4.19 -4.04 -1.13
C THR A 59 -4.66 -5.25 -1.92
N SER A 60 -4.16 -5.41 -3.15
CA SER A 60 -4.49 -6.54 -4.00
C SER A 60 -3.89 -7.85 -3.47
N LEU A 61 -4.61 -8.95 -3.64
CA LEU A 61 -4.10 -10.30 -3.42
C LEU A 61 -3.30 -10.79 -4.66
N PRO A 62 -2.25 -11.61 -4.50
CA PRO A 62 -1.78 -12.19 -3.24
C PRO A 62 -0.99 -11.20 -2.36
N TYR A 63 -1.11 -11.37 -1.06
CA TYR A 63 -0.38 -10.61 -0.04
C TYR A 63 0.87 -11.36 0.44
N SER A 64 1.88 -10.61 0.89
CA SER A 64 3.07 -11.11 1.57
C SER A 64 3.38 -10.26 2.80
N SER A 65 3.53 -10.89 3.96
CA SER A 65 3.95 -10.19 5.19
C SER A 65 5.33 -9.57 5.03
N ASN A 66 6.27 -10.22 4.33
CA ASN A 66 7.58 -9.64 4.06
C ASN A 66 7.48 -8.36 3.24
N ALA A 67 6.66 -8.34 2.19
CA ALA A 67 6.44 -7.13 1.40
C ALA A 67 5.85 -5.99 2.26
N HIS A 68 4.89 -6.33 3.13
CA HIS A 68 4.26 -5.38 4.05
C HIS A 68 5.25 -4.82 5.08
N LEU A 69 5.98 -5.67 5.79
CA LEU A 69 6.96 -5.25 6.79
C LEU A 69 8.11 -4.46 6.14
N ASN A 70 8.63 -4.89 5.00
CA ASN A 70 9.66 -4.17 4.26
C ASN A 70 9.18 -2.78 3.80
N CYS A 71 7.91 -2.67 3.39
CA CYS A 71 7.31 -1.39 3.02
C CYS A 71 7.31 -0.41 4.20
N ILE A 72 6.92 -0.85 5.40
CA ILE A 72 6.91 -0.02 6.62
C ILE A 72 8.32 0.45 6.99
N LEU A 73 9.31 -0.43 6.82
CA LEU A 73 10.72 -0.16 7.10
C LEU A 73 11.40 0.67 6.01
N SER A 74 10.80 0.79 4.83
CA SER A 74 11.38 1.54 3.71
C SER A 74 11.37 3.05 3.98
N ALA A 75 12.45 3.73 3.58
CA ALA A 75 12.55 5.20 3.67
C ALA A 75 11.53 5.93 2.76
N GLN A 76 11.01 5.22 1.76
CA GLN A 76 10.11 5.75 0.73
C GLN A 76 8.75 5.03 0.79
N ARG A 77 8.12 4.98 1.97
CA ARG A 77 6.80 4.36 2.27
C ARG A 77 5.67 4.61 1.24
N MET A 78 5.89 5.52 0.29
CA MET A 78 5.03 5.84 -0.84
C MET A 78 5.12 4.84 -2.01
N ASN A 79 6.17 4.03 -2.10
CA ASN A 79 6.39 3.09 -3.21
C ASN A 79 6.49 1.64 -2.73
N CYS A 80 5.36 1.09 -2.29
CA CYS A 80 5.29 -0.27 -1.75
C CYS A 80 4.73 -1.31 -2.72
N GLY A 81 4.84 -1.05 -4.02
CA GLY A 81 4.28 -1.91 -5.05
C GLY A 81 2.77 -2.11 -4.87
N SER A 82 2.36 -3.35 -4.58
CA SER A 82 0.96 -3.72 -4.36
C SER A 82 0.44 -3.42 -2.94
N ILE A 83 1.32 -3.11 -1.99
CA ILE A 83 0.93 -2.80 -0.60
C ILE A 83 0.42 -1.37 -0.53
N ASN A 84 -0.79 -1.22 0.01
CA ASN A 84 -1.39 0.06 0.33
C ASN A 84 -1.47 0.21 1.85
N LEU A 85 -0.45 0.84 2.43
CA LEU A 85 -0.42 1.13 3.87
C LEU A 85 -1.55 2.09 4.25
N ILE A 86 -2.17 1.79 5.37
CA ILE A 86 -3.15 2.63 6.04
C ILE A 86 -2.57 2.91 7.42
N ASP A 87 -2.44 4.20 7.75
CA ASP A 87 -1.93 4.61 9.05
C ASP A 87 -2.85 4.09 10.17
N SER A 88 -2.26 3.61 11.26
CA SER A 88 -3.02 2.98 12.35
C SER A 88 -4.06 3.93 12.95
N VAL A 89 -3.71 5.22 13.08
CA VAL A 89 -4.61 6.26 13.62
C VAL A 89 -5.84 6.46 12.73
N GLY A 90 -5.66 6.54 11.42
CA GLY A 90 -6.72 6.64 10.42
C GLY A 90 -7.61 5.41 10.43
N LEU A 91 -7.01 4.21 10.52
CA LEU A 91 -7.74 2.96 10.58
C LEU A 91 -8.65 2.88 11.81
N ILE A 92 -8.12 3.17 13.01
CA ILE A 92 -8.84 3.05 14.29
C ILE A 92 -10.01 4.04 14.39
N LYS A 93 -9.91 5.21 13.76
CA LYS A 93 -11.02 6.17 13.70
C LYS A 93 -12.27 5.59 13.05
N VAL A 94 -12.10 4.74 12.04
CA VAL A 94 -13.19 4.06 11.33
C VAL A 94 -13.50 2.72 12.00
N TYR A 95 -12.48 1.90 12.22
CA TYR A 95 -12.58 0.55 12.79
C TYR A 95 -12.16 0.54 14.26
N LYS A 96 -13.08 0.94 15.14
CA LYS A 96 -12.82 1.11 16.58
C LYS A 96 -12.43 -0.18 17.33
N PHE A 97 -12.65 -1.35 16.74
CA PHE A 97 -12.26 -2.65 17.31
C PHE A 97 -10.77 -2.96 17.12
N MET A 98 -10.05 -2.20 16.27
CA MET A 98 -8.63 -2.41 16.02
C MET A 98 -7.79 -2.05 17.24
N ASN A 99 -6.76 -2.86 17.53
CA ASN A 99 -5.87 -2.60 18.65
C ASN A 99 -4.97 -1.39 18.35
N PRO A 100 -4.91 -0.37 19.24
CA PRO A 100 -4.07 0.81 19.06
C PRO A 100 -2.56 0.53 19.06
N SER A 101 -2.12 -0.63 19.54
CA SER A 101 -0.71 -1.02 19.49
C SER A 101 -0.27 -1.55 18.12
N TYR A 102 -1.17 -1.75 17.17
CA TYR A 102 -0.84 -2.22 15.83
C TYR A 102 -0.21 -1.12 14.97
N GLY A 103 0.69 -1.52 14.09
CA GLY A 103 1.32 -0.62 13.12
C GLY A 103 0.44 -0.33 11.90
N ASP A 104 1.03 0.38 10.94
CA ASP A 104 0.40 0.67 9.64
C ASP A 104 -0.07 -0.64 9.00
N SER A 105 -1.33 -0.69 8.63
CA SER A 105 -2.04 -1.92 8.27
C SER A 105 -2.40 -1.94 6.79
N VAL A 106 -2.89 -3.09 6.32
CA VAL A 106 -3.48 -3.22 4.98
C VAL A 106 -4.91 -3.73 5.06
N VAL A 107 -5.76 -3.20 4.20
CA VAL A 107 -7.13 -3.67 3.99
C VAL A 107 -7.21 -4.41 2.65
N PHE A 108 -7.87 -5.57 2.63
CA PHE A 108 -8.06 -6.39 1.43
C PHE A 108 -9.43 -6.13 0.79
N PRO A 109 -9.66 -6.57 -0.47
CA PRO A 109 -10.99 -6.57 -1.02
C PRO A 109 -11.92 -7.38 -0.10
N GLN A 110 -13.19 -7.00 -0.02
CA GLN A 110 -14.18 -7.80 0.69
C GLN A 110 -14.41 -9.12 -0.06
N THR A 111 -14.64 -10.21 0.66
CA THR A 111 -15.04 -11.47 0.04
C THR A 111 -16.43 -11.35 -0.59
N LYS A 112 -16.81 -12.32 -1.43
CA LYS A 112 -18.16 -12.39 -2.01
C LYS A 112 -19.26 -12.50 -0.95
N ASP A 113 -18.93 -13.04 0.22
CA ASP A 113 -19.85 -13.22 1.35
C ASP A 113 -19.91 -11.99 2.27
N GLY A 114 -19.19 -10.92 1.94
CA GLY A 114 -19.18 -9.68 2.71
C GLY A 114 -18.21 -9.69 3.89
N VAL A 115 -17.19 -10.55 3.88
CA VAL A 115 -16.14 -10.55 4.92
C VAL A 115 -15.03 -9.58 4.57
N LEU A 116 -14.82 -8.59 5.43
CA LEU A 116 -13.66 -7.71 5.40
C LEU A 116 -12.48 -8.40 6.07
N LEU A 117 -11.28 -8.28 5.51
CA LEU A 117 -10.03 -8.76 6.11
C LEU A 117 -9.04 -7.60 6.19
N ILE A 118 -8.34 -7.52 7.32
CA ILE A 118 -7.32 -6.53 7.63
C ILE A 118 -6.09 -7.27 8.16
N ALA A 119 -4.90 -6.95 7.64
CA ALA A 119 -3.63 -7.43 8.20
C ALA A 119 -2.88 -6.28 8.86
N SER A 120 -2.57 -6.45 10.14
CA SER A 120 -1.97 -5.42 10.99
C SER A 120 -0.70 -5.96 11.67
N PRO A 121 0.46 -5.33 11.44
CA PRO A 121 1.71 -5.78 12.05
C PRO A 121 1.75 -5.44 13.53
N SER A 122 2.36 -6.33 14.30
CA SER A 122 2.70 -6.11 15.71
C SER A 122 4.05 -6.73 16.05
N SER A 123 4.45 -6.57 17.30
CA SER A 123 5.56 -7.30 17.88
C SER A 123 5.07 -8.12 19.06
N SER A 124 5.50 -9.37 19.10
CA SER A 124 5.34 -10.23 20.27
C SER A 124 6.04 -9.63 21.49
N LYS A 125 5.78 -10.17 22.68
CA LYS A 125 6.48 -9.77 23.91
C LYS A 125 8.00 -9.92 23.83
N SER A 126 8.48 -10.88 23.04
CA SER A 126 9.91 -11.11 22.79
C SER A 126 10.47 -10.26 21.65
N GLY A 127 9.67 -9.40 21.02
CA GLY A 127 10.08 -8.53 19.92
C GLY A 127 10.05 -9.18 18.53
N ASN A 128 9.61 -10.45 18.43
CA ASN A 128 9.44 -11.11 17.13
C ASN A 128 8.30 -10.46 16.33
N PRO A 129 8.44 -10.30 15.00
CA PRO A 129 7.40 -9.70 14.16
C PRO A 129 6.20 -10.64 14.05
N GLU A 130 5.01 -10.06 14.13
CA GLU A 130 3.74 -10.77 14.00
C GLU A 130 2.82 -10.03 13.01
N ILE A 131 1.91 -10.77 12.38
CA ILE A 131 0.76 -10.20 11.67
C ILE A 131 -0.51 -10.64 12.38
N ASN A 132 -1.33 -9.66 12.75
CA ASN A 132 -2.70 -9.88 13.22
C ASN A 132 -3.62 -9.82 12.02
N LEU A 133 -4.32 -10.92 11.75
CA LEU A 133 -5.36 -10.99 10.75
C LEU A 133 -6.68 -10.78 11.46
N THR A 134 -7.34 -9.66 11.19
CA THR A 134 -8.65 -9.31 11.77
C THR A 134 -9.69 -9.31 10.67
N THR A 135 -10.81 -9.96 10.92
CA THR A 135 -11.95 -10.06 10.02
C THR A 135 -13.18 -9.41 10.63
N VAL A 136 -14.04 -8.87 9.76
CA VAL A 136 -15.37 -8.41 10.12
C VAL A 136 -16.34 -8.96 9.10
N ASN A 137 -17.33 -9.73 9.54
CA ASN A 137 -18.36 -10.24 8.62
C ASN A 137 -19.48 -9.21 8.41
N ARG A 138 -20.43 -9.52 7.53
CA ARG A 138 -21.58 -8.66 7.20
C ARG A 138 -22.48 -8.29 8.40
N PHE A 139 -22.39 -9.04 9.51
CA PHE A 139 -23.14 -8.78 10.74
C PHE A 139 -22.33 -7.94 11.75
N GLY A 140 -21.12 -7.50 11.39
CA GLY A 140 -20.22 -6.78 12.27
C GLY A 140 -19.50 -7.66 13.30
N LEU A 141 -19.57 -8.99 13.18
CA LEU A 141 -18.85 -9.88 14.08
C LEU A 141 -17.36 -9.88 13.72
N VAL A 142 -16.54 -9.63 14.74
CA VAL A 142 -15.09 -9.50 14.61
C VAL A 142 -14.41 -10.79 15.05
N LYS A 143 -13.45 -11.29 14.26
CA LYS A 143 -12.54 -12.38 14.65
C LYS A 143 -11.10 -11.97 14.37
N SER A 144 -10.16 -12.48 15.15
CA SER A 144 -8.75 -12.21 14.92
C SER A 144 -7.90 -13.44 15.22
N ILE A 145 -6.82 -13.60 14.46
CA ILE A 145 -5.72 -14.51 14.77
C ILE A 145 -4.40 -13.74 14.66
N THR A 146 -3.40 -14.17 15.43
CA THR A 146 -2.04 -13.63 15.36
C THR A 146 -1.12 -14.73 14.85
N LEU A 147 -0.33 -14.40 13.84
CA LEU A 147 0.61 -15.33 13.21
C LEU A 147 2.02 -14.77 13.29
N ASP A 148 2.99 -15.66 13.56
CA ASP A 148 4.41 -15.35 13.47
C ASP A 148 4.77 -14.99 12.03
N ALA A 149 5.31 -13.78 11.85
CA ALA A 149 5.66 -13.23 10.56
C ALA A 149 7.17 -13.30 10.28
N SER A 150 7.95 -13.94 11.15
CA SER A 150 9.37 -14.25 10.94
C SER A 150 9.58 -15.14 9.72
N GLN A 151 8.60 -16.00 9.46
CA GLN A 151 8.43 -16.69 8.18
C GLN A 151 7.33 -15.99 7.41
N ASN A 152 7.56 -15.72 6.12
CA ASN A 152 6.62 -15.02 5.27
C ASN A 152 5.21 -15.66 5.31
N ILE A 153 4.20 -14.87 5.61
CA ILE A 153 2.78 -15.24 5.53
C ILE A 153 2.27 -14.78 4.17
N VAL A 154 1.59 -15.66 3.45
CA VAL A 154 0.97 -15.36 2.16
C VAL A 154 -0.54 -15.53 2.26
N ILE A 155 -1.29 -14.55 1.74
CA ILE A 155 -2.74 -14.69 1.54
C ILE A 155 -2.98 -14.71 0.05
N ASN A 156 -3.50 -15.82 -0.47
CA ASN A 156 -3.71 -15.99 -1.91
C ASN A 156 -5.04 -15.38 -2.38
N GLN A 157 -5.34 -15.43 -3.69
CA GLN A 157 -6.58 -14.86 -4.24
C GLN A 157 -7.87 -15.54 -3.75
N LYS A 158 -7.76 -16.72 -3.12
CA LYS A 158 -8.87 -17.47 -2.52
C LYS A 158 -8.99 -17.20 -1.02
N TYR A 159 -8.27 -16.22 -0.48
CA TYR A 159 -8.20 -15.92 0.96
C TYR A 159 -7.73 -17.12 1.79
N GLU A 160 -6.90 -17.99 1.19
CA GLU A 160 -6.18 -19.00 1.95
C GLU A 160 -4.89 -18.36 2.51
N VAL A 161 -4.71 -18.49 3.83
CA VAL A 161 -3.55 -18.02 4.57
C VAL A 161 -2.54 -19.16 4.66
N LEU A 162 -1.41 -18.99 3.99
CA LEU A 162 -0.28 -19.92 3.97
C LEU A 162 0.79 -19.37 4.91
N TYR A 163 1.19 -20.17 5.90
CA TYR A 163 2.15 -19.76 6.91
C TYR A 163 2.98 -20.96 7.38
N LYS A 164 4.06 -20.70 8.13
CA LYS A 164 4.89 -21.74 8.72
C LYS A 164 4.82 -21.69 10.23
N GLU A 165 4.70 -22.86 10.84
CA GLU A 165 4.73 -23.01 12.29
C GLU A 165 5.54 -24.26 12.63
N TYR A 166 6.53 -24.13 13.53
CA TYR A 166 7.45 -25.21 13.89
C TYR A 166 8.09 -25.91 12.67
N GLY A 167 8.39 -25.15 11.62
CA GLY A 167 8.98 -25.64 10.37
C GLY A 167 8.02 -26.36 9.42
N LYS A 168 6.73 -26.48 9.75
CA LYS A 168 5.71 -27.09 8.89
C LYS A 168 4.93 -26.02 8.14
N ASP A 169 4.67 -26.27 6.85
CA ASP A 169 3.75 -25.47 6.05
C ASP A 169 2.31 -25.76 6.48
N LEU A 170 1.58 -24.71 6.84
CA LEU A 170 0.20 -24.76 7.30
C LEU A 170 -0.68 -23.86 6.43
N LYS A 171 -1.97 -24.17 6.43
CA LYS A 171 -2.97 -23.42 5.68
C LYS A 171 -4.23 -23.20 6.51
N LEU A 172 -4.74 -21.98 6.47
CA LEU A 172 -6.08 -21.64 6.92
C LEU A 172 -6.89 -21.12 5.75
N LYS A 173 -8.19 -21.37 5.75
CA LYS A 173 -9.17 -20.80 4.84
C LYS A 173 -10.04 -19.83 5.61
N LEU A 174 -10.35 -18.70 5.01
CA LEU A 174 -11.37 -17.80 5.51
C LEU A 174 -12.76 -18.28 5.08
N ASN A 175 -13.65 -18.59 6.03
CA ASN A 175 -15.04 -18.96 5.73
C ASN A 175 -15.95 -17.73 5.59
N ASP A 176 -17.22 -17.97 5.24
CA ASP A 176 -18.26 -16.95 5.04
C ASP A 176 -18.65 -16.19 6.32
N GLN A 177 -18.37 -16.78 7.50
CA GLN A 177 -18.59 -16.14 8.80
C GLN A 177 -17.38 -15.30 9.25
N GLY A 178 -16.30 -15.29 8.49
CA GLY A 178 -15.06 -14.58 8.82
C GLY A 178 -14.14 -15.34 9.75
N GLU A 179 -14.33 -16.65 9.93
CA GLU A 179 -13.47 -17.50 10.74
C GLU A 179 -12.36 -18.13 9.92
N PHE A 180 -11.21 -18.34 10.55
CA PHE A 180 -10.07 -19.04 9.96
C PHE A 180 -10.15 -20.52 10.33
N VAL A 181 -10.34 -21.39 9.34
CA VAL A 181 -10.50 -22.85 9.50
C VAL A 181 -9.42 -23.60 8.72
N GLN A 182 -9.01 -24.78 9.18
CA GLN A 182 -8.02 -25.61 8.47
C GLN A 182 -8.61 -26.31 7.24
#